data_AF-A0A2I1FZU5-F1
#
_entry.id   AF-A0A2I1FZU5-F1
#
_cell.length_a   1.000
_cell.length_b   1.000
_cell.length_c   1.000
_cell.angle_alpha   90.00
_cell.angle_beta   90.00
_cell.angle_gamma   90.00
#
_symmetry.space_group_name_H-M   'P 1'
#
loop_
_entity.id
_entity.type
_entity.pdbx_description
1 polymer ?
#
loop_
_entity_poly.entity_id
_entity_poly.type
_entity_poly.pdbx_seq_one_letter_code
_entity_poly.pdbx_strand_id
1 'polypeptide(L)'
;MTPIKGIKMICVTYELEAQAIEVCNKKIADDNEIRFSKMKAISKQQQDNLNDYEVKIWNVSLDVDKQMLKLYLKNFGLIKNLKFNVKNLYYEVVVRFNGK
;
A
#
# COMPACT_ATOMS: atom_id res chain seq x y z
N MET A 1 22.25 -8.26 -19.29
CA MET A 1 21.08 -7.95 -18.43
C MET A 1 21.34 -6.62 -17.73
N THR A 2 20.52 -5.61 -17.99
CA THR A 2 20.62 -4.32 -17.29
C THR A 2 19.69 -4.39 -16.08
N PRO A 3 20.18 -4.24 -14.83
CA PRO A 3 19.30 -4.26 -13.68
C PRO A 3 18.34 -3.07 -13.80
N ILE A 4 17.04 -3.35 -13.86
CA ILE A 4 16.01 -2.31 -13.79
C ILE A 4 16.21 -1.63 -12.42
N LYS A 5 16.70 -0.39 -12.42
CA LYS A 5 16.78 0.48 -11.25
C LYS A 5 15.36 0.94 -10.87
N GLY A 6 14.53 -0.01 -10.48
CA GLY A 6 13.21 0.28 -9.90
C GLY A 6 13.39 0.71 -8.45
N ILE A 7 12.93 1.90 -8.10
CA ILE A 7 12.82 2.33 -6.72
C ILE A 7 11.79 1.41 -6.04
N LYS A 8 12.25 0.51 -5.17
CA LYS A 8 11.38 -0.30 -4.31
C LYS A 8 10.87 0.61 -3.20
N MET A 9 9.63 1.07 -3.29
CA MET A 9 9.00 1.91 -2.27
C MET A 9 7.89 1.14 -1.56
N ILE A 10 7.91 1.19 -0.23
CA ILE A 10 6.85 0.66 0.65
C ILE A 10 6.18 1.87 1.30
N CYS A 11 4.86 1.99 1.14
CA CYS A 11 4.06 3.02 1.80
C CYS A 11 3.13 2.37 2.83
N VAL A 12 3.06 2.96 4.02
CA VAL A 12 2.12 2.57 5.08
C VAL A 12 1.31 3.80 5.46
N THR A 13 0.00 3.64 5.56
CA THR A 13 -0.93 4.69 5.98
C THR A 13 -1.36 4.43 7.41
N TYR A 14 -1.36 5.46 8.24
CA TYR A 14 -1.80 5.41 9.63
C TYR A 14 -3.06 6.26 9.80
N GLU A 15 -3.93 5.85 10.71
CA GLU A 15 -5.18 6.56 11.01
C GLU A 15 -4.92 7.89 11.72
N LEU A 16 -3.90 7.92 12.59
CA LEU A 16 -3.53 9.09 13.37
C LEU A 16 -2.16 9.63 12.95
N GLU A 17 -2.03 10.95 12.88
CA GLU A 17 -0.76 11.61 12.60
C GLU A 17 0.32 11.23 13.63
N ALA A 18 -0.04 11.05 14.90
CA ALA A 18 0.88 10.63 15.95
C ALA A 18 1.54 9.27 15.67
N GLN A 19 0.80 8.31 15.11
CA GLN A 19 1.32 6.99 14.73
C GLN A 19 2.31 7.10 13.57
N ALA A 20 2.00 7.94 12.57
CA ALA A 20 2.90 8.20 11.46
C ALA A 20 4.22 8.85 11.92
N ILE A 21 4.14 9.78 12.89
CA ILE A 21 5.32 10.42 13.49
C ILE A 21 6.17 9.40 14.25
N GLU A 22 5.55 8.53 15.06
CA GLU A 22 6.27 7.49 15.80
C GLU A 22 7.07 6.58 14.85
N VAL A 23 6.46 6.14 13.75
CA VAL A 23 7.09 5.26 12.78
C VAL A 23 8.19 5.97 11.99
N CYS A 24 8.04 7.25 11.66
CA CYS A 24 9.11 8.05 11.03
C CYS A 24 10.36 8.17 11.91
N ASN A 25 10.24 7.97 13.23
CA ASN A 25 11.38 7.96 14.14
C ASN A 25 12.07 6.60 14.26
N LYS A 26 11.47 5.52 13.74
CA LYS A 26 12.04 4.17 13.75
C LYS A 26 12.95 3.95 12.55
N LYS A 27 14.02 3.17 12.77
CA LYS A 27 14.86 2.63 11.69
C LYS A 27 14.09 1.55 10.94
N ILE A 28 14.41 1.37 9.67
CA ILE A 28 13.82 0.29 8.85
C ILE A 28 14.37 -1.08 9.29
N ALA A 29 15.63 -1.13 9.71
CA ALA A 29 16.30 -2.27 10.32
C ALA A 29 17.42 -1.76 11.25
N ASP A 30 17.84 -2.55 12.23
CA ASP A 30 18.82 -2.09 13.25
C ASP A 30 20.17 -1.68 12.64
N ASP A 31 20.58 -2.37 11.57
CA ASP A 31 21.79 -2.15 10.77
C ASP A 31 21.62 -1.12 9.64
N ASN A 32 20.44 -0.51 9.51
CA ASN A 32 20.11 0.45 8.46
C ASN A 32 19.82 1.84 9.07
N GLU A 33 20.61 2.84 8.70
CA GLU A 33 20.42 4.22 9.16
C GLU A 33 19.20 4.91 8.53
N ILE A 34 18.66 4.33 7.44
CA ILE A 34 17.47 4.86 6.76
C ILE A 34 16.25 4.70 7.67
N ARG A 35 15.51 5.80 7.82
CA ARG A 35 14.23 5.87 8.55
C ARG A 35 13.07 6.00 7.58
N PHE A 36 11.87 5.69 8.07
CA PHE A 36 10.64 6.00 7.35
C PHE A 36 10.48 7.52 7.19
N SER A 37 9.99 7.97 6.04
CA SER A 37 9.76 9.39 5.77
C SER A 37 8.29 9.63 5.40
N LYS A 38 7.76 10.77 5.85
CA LYS A 38 6.39 11.19 5.53
C LYS A 38 6.32 11.55 4.05
N MET A 39 5.58 10.75 3.28
CA MET A 39 5.27 11.10 1.90
C MET A 39 4.12 12.12 1.88
N LYS A 40 4.26 13.22 1.13
CA LYS A 40 3.12 14.13 0.90
C LYS A 40 1.99 13.32 0.27
N ALA A 41 0.86 13.21 0.97
CA ALA A 41 -0.31 12.53 0.47
C ALA A 41 -0.71 13.13 -0.88
N ILE A 42 -0.81 12.29 -1.92
CA ILE A 42 -1.49 12.69 -3.16
C ILE A 42 -2.98 12.62 -2.82
N SER A 43 -3.54 13.77 -2.41
CA SER A 43 -4.94 13.91 -2.02
C SER A 43 -5.87 13.54 -3.18
N LYS A 44 -6.38 12.31 -3.15
CA LYS A 44 -7.62 11.91 -3.84
C LYS A 44 -8.33 10.80 -3.04
N GLN A 45 -8.63 11.05 -1.77
CA GLN A 45 -9.73 10.32 -1.13
C GLN A 45 -10.99 11.15 -1.35
N GLN A 46 -11.83 10.69 -2.28
CA GLN A 46 -13.23 11.13 -2.32
C GLN A 46 -13.90 10.62 -1.04
N GLN A 47 -14.50 11.57 -0.33
CA GLN A 47 -15.03 11.46 1.01
C GLN A 47 -16.43 10.81 0.99
N ASP A 48 -16.60 9.70 0.28
CA ASP A 48 -17.93 9.18 -0.05
C ASP A 48 -18.41 8.02 0.85
N ASN A 49 -17.67 7.63 1.88
CA ASN A 49 -18.19 6.80 2.98
C ASN A 49 -17.18 6.83 4.13
N LEU A 50 -17.54 7.46 5.25
CA LEU A 50 -16.71 7.63 6.46
C LEU A 50 -16.17 6.33 7.08
N ASN A 51 -16.67 5.17 6.65
CA ASN A 51 -16.29 3.88 7.21
C ASN A 51 -15.40 3.05 6.26
N ASP A 52 -15.35 3.31 4.96
CA ASP A 52 -14.52 2.47 4.08
C ASP A 52 -13.06 2.93 4.05
N TYR A 53 -12.12 1.98 4.01
CA TYR A 53 -10.70 2.28 3.89
C TYR A 53 -10.13 1.71 2.58
N GLU A 54 -9.30 2.50 1.88
CA GLU A 54 -8.66 2.12 0.62
C GLU A 54 -7.15 1.90 0.82
N VAL A 55 -6.64 0.79 0.32
CA VAL A 55 -5.21 0.41 0.34
C VAL A 55 -4.70 0.30 -1.09
N LYS A 56 -3.57 0.95 -1.39
CA LYS A 56 -2.88 0.87 -2.68
C LYS A 56 -1.58 0.09 -2.53
N ILE A 57 -1.49 -1.03 -3.24
CA ILE A 57 -0.31 -1.91 -3.28
C ILE A 57 0.37 -1.70 -4.62
N TRP A 58 1.65 -1.36 -4.59
CA TRP A 58 2.44 -1.07 -5.79
C TRP A 58 3.44 -2.21 -6.06
N ASN A 59 3.96 -2.26 -7.29
CA ASN A 59 4.98 -3.23 -7.71
C ASN A 59 4.52 -4.69 -7.61
N VAL A 60 3.23 -4.94 -7.79
CA VAL A 60 2.72 -6.31 -7.86
C VAL A 60 3.08 -6.89 -9.22
N SER A 61 3.69 -8.07 -9.25
CA SER A 61 4.15 -8.67 -10.51
C SER A 61 2.99 -8.98 -11.47
N LEU A 62 3.23 -8.92 -12.78
CA LEU A 62 2.19 -9.18 -13.78
C LEU A 62 1.73 -10.64 -13.83
N ASP A 63 2.59 -11.56 -13.38
CA ASP A 63 2.31 -12.99 -13.23
C ASP A 63 1.68 -13.35 -11.88
N VAL A 64 1.31 -12.34 -11.05
CA VAL A 64 0.65 -12.59 -9.78
C VAL A 64 -0.64 -13.40 -9.98
N ASP A 65 -0.82 -14.44 -9.17
CA ASP A 65 -2.11 -15.11 -9.06
C ASP A 65 -3.10 -14.19 -8.34
N LYS A 66 -4.00 -13.59 -9.13
CA LYS A 66 -5.00 -12.63 -8.64
C LYS A 66 -6.00 -13.28 -7.67
N GLN A 67 -6.28 -14.57 -7.81
CA GLN A 67 -7.21 -15.27 -6.91
C GLN A 67 -6.55 -15.53 -5.57
N MET A 68 -5.31 -16.00 -5.57
CA MET A 68 -4.54 -16.21 -4.35
C MET A 68 -4.28 -14.89 -3.62
N LEU A 69 -3.94 -13.81 -4.34
CA LEU A 69 -3.81 -12.48 -3.74
C LEU A 69 -5.13 -12.00 -3.13
N LYS A 70 -6.25 -12.17 -3.82
CA LYS A 70 -7.58 -11.81 -3.29
C LYS A 70 -7.91 -12.62 -2.03
N LEU A 71 -7.62 -13.93 -2.02
CA LEU A 71 -7.86 -14.80 -0.87
C LEU A 71 -7.01 -14.36 0.33
N TYR A 72 -5.72 -14.09 0.11
CA TYR A 72 -4.83 -13.56 1.14
C TYR A 72 -5.34 -12.25 1.72
N LEU A 73 -5.77 -11.31 0.86
CA LEU A 73 -6.30 -10.01 1.30
C LEU A 73 -7.59 -10.13 2.14
N LYS A 74 -8.42 -11.16 1.92
CA LYS A 74 -9.63 -11.40 2.73
C LYS A 74 -9.32 -11.75 4.18
N ASN A 75 -8.11 -12.24 4.49
CA ASN A 75 -7.71 -12.52 5.87
C ASN A 75 -7.58 -11.24 6.71
N PHE A 76 -7.44 -10.07 6.07
CA PHE A 76 -7.32 -8.77 6.75
C PHE A 76 -8.66 -8.05 6.90
N GLY A 77 -9.72 -8.52 6.24
CA GLY A 77 -11.05 -7.92 6.34
C GLY A 77 -11.94 -8.19 5.12
N LEU A 78 -13.19 -7.74 5.21
CA LEU A 78 -14.16 -7.86 4.12
C LEU A 78 -13.82 -6.87 3.01
N ILE A 79 -13.40 -7.40 1.86
CA ILE A 79 -13.09 -6.61 0.66
C ILE A 79 -14.39 -6.20 -0.03
N LYS A 80 -14.61 -4.88 -0.10
CA LYS A 80 -15.68 -4.24 -0.89
C LYS A 80 -15.34 -4.21 -2.38
N ASN A 81 -14.09 -3.87 -2.71
CA ASN A 81 -13.63 -3.76 -4.09
C ASN A 81 -12.14 -4.10 -4.22
N LEU A 82 -11.74 -4.67 -5.36
CA LEU A 82 -10.35 -4.99 -5.69
C LEU A 82 -10.11 -4.69 -7.18
N LYS A 83 -9.24 -3.72 -7.48
CA LYS A 83 -8.90 -3.29 -8.84
C LYS A 83 -7.40 -3.48 -9.11
N PHE A 84 -7.06 -3.87 -10.33
CA PHE A 84 -5.69 -4.02 -10.80
C PHE A 84 -5.46 -3.05 -11.97
N ASN A 85 -4.50 -2.15 -11.82
CA ASN A 85 -4.12 -1.16 -12.84
C ASN A 85 -2.68 -1.43 -13.28
N VAL A 86 -2.42 -1.58 -14.58
CA VAL A 86 -1.04 -1.76 -15.06
C VAL A 86 -0.32 -0.41 -15.07
N LYS A 87 0.86 -0.34 -14.44
CA LYS A 87 1.78 0.80 -14.45
C LYS A 87 3.22 0.32 -14.59
N ASN A 88 3.92 0.78 -15.63
CA ASN A 88 5.34 0.52 -15.87
C ASN A 88 5.76 -0.95 -15.66
N LEU A 89 5.03 -1.88 -16.29
CA LEU A 89 5.24 -3.33 -16.23
C LEU A 89 4.93 -4.02 -14.89
N TYR A 90 4.25 -3.34 -13.97
CA TYR A 90 3.72 -3.93 -12.74
C TYR A 90 2.25 -3.56 -12.56
N TYR A 91 1.54 -4.28 -11.69
CA TYR A 91 0.23 -3.87 -11.22
C TYR A 91 0.35 -2.90 -10.02
N GLU A 92 -0.43 -1.83 -10.06
CA GLU A 92 -0.97 -1.13 -8.90
C GLU A 92 -2.29 -1.81 -8.55
N VAL A 93 -2.41 -2.34 -7.33
CA VAL A 93 -3.63 -2.98 -6.84
C VAL A 93 -4.29 -2.06 -5.83
N VAL A 94 -5.55 -1.72 -6.09
CA VAL A 94 -6.36 -0.88 -5.21
C VAL A 94 -7.41 -1.76 -4.55
N VAL A 95 -7.36 -1.86 -3.23
CA VAL A 95 -8.29 -2.64 -2.41
C VAL A 95 -9.11 -1.68 -1.56
N ARG A 96 -10.43 -1.84 -1.56
CA ARG A 96 -11.32 -1.13 -0.63
C ARG A 96 -11.93 -2.14 0.31
N PHE A 97 -11.76 -1.92 1.61
CA PHE A 97 -12.36 -2.73 2.67
C PHE A 97 -13.60 -2.04 3.22
N ASN A 98 -14.56 -2.83 3.69
CA ASN A 98 -15.68 -2.31 4.48
C ASN A 98 -15.16 -1.87 5.85
N GLY A 99 -15.62 -0.71 6.33
CA GLY A 99 -15.46 -0.35 7.74
C GLY A 99 -16.29 -1.20 8.67
N LYS A 100 -15.84 -1.28 9.91
CA LYS A 100 -16.68 -1.73 11.02
C LYS A 100 -17.68 -0.65 11.41
#